data_AF-X1HF55-F1
#
_entry.id   AF-X1HF55-F1
#
_cell.length_a   1.000
_cell.length_b   1.000
_cell.length_c   1.000
_cell.angle_alpha   90.00
_cell.angle_beta   90.00
_cell.angle_gamma   90.00
#
_symmetry.space_group_name_H-M   'P 1'
#
loop_
_entity.id
_entity.type
_entity.pdbx_description
1 polymer ?
#
loop_
_entity_poly.entity_id
_entity_poly.type
_entity_poly.pdbx_seq_one_letter_code
_entity_poly.pdbx_strand_id
1 'polypeptide(L)' 'MKAKFEHLGLMISETRTPAVCEICNNFIYKRIYYDENSEKKRKTVFVCKNCL' A
#
# COMPACT_ATOMS: atom_id res chain seq x y z
N MET A 1 1.21 -2.85 15.22
CA MET A 1 1.99 -2.08 14.24
C MET A 1 1.05 -1.11 13.54
N LYS A 2 1.17 0.21 13.73
CA LYS A 2 0.24 1.21 13.16
C LYS A 2 0.93 2.34 12.35
N ALA A 3 2.24 2.26 12.13
CA ALA A 3 3.03 3.45 11.78
C ALA A 3 3.57 3.53 10.32
N LYS A 4 3.20 2.63 9.40
CA LYS A 4 3.86 2.63 8.06
C LYS A 4 3.36 3.68 7.06
N PHE A 5 2.19 4.30 7.28
CA PHE A 5 1.57 5.18 6.28
C PHE A 5 0.96 6.49 6.82
N GLU A 6 1.28 6.90 8.06
CA GLU A 6 0.68 8.10 8.68
C GLU A 6 1.01 9.40 7.93
N HIS A 7 2.11 9.41 7.17
CA HIS A 7 2.50 10.55 6.32
C HIS A 7 1.81 10.53 4.94
N LEU A 8 1.05 9.49 4.61
CA LEU A 8 0.30 9.40 3.36
C LEU A 8 -1.11 9.95 3.59
N GLY A 9 -1.60 10.70 2.61
CA GLY A 9 -2.95 11.23 2.62
C GLY A 9 -4.01 10.15 2.37
N LEU A 10 -5.17 10.57 1.85
CA LEU A 10 -6.30 9.69 1.58
C LEU A 10 -5.92 8.53 0.65
N MET A 11 -6.40 7.33 0.97
CA MET A 11 -6.28 6.17 0.07
C MET A 11 -7.23 6.36 -1.11
N ILE A 12 -6.67 6.41 -2.32
CA ILE A 12 -7.39 6.63 -3.57
C ILE A 12 -7.91 5.29 -4.12
N SER A 13 -7.07 4.25 -4.07
CA SER A 13 -7.47 2.93 -4.57
C SER A 13 -6.68 1.80 -3.91
N GLU A 14 -7.29 0.62 -3.90
CA GLU A 14 -6.68 -0.64 -3.52
C GLU A 14 -7.01 -1.70 -4.57
N THR A 15 -6.02 -2.49 -4.99
CA THR A 15 -6.22 -3.57 -5.95
C THR A 15 -5.36 -4.78 -5.57
N ARG A 16 -5.96 -5.97 -5.61
CA ARG A 16 -5.23 -7.23 -5.40
C ARG A 16 -4.28 -7.47 -6.57
N THR A 17 -3.01 -7.75 -6.28
CA THR A 17 -2.01 -8.12 -7.28
C THR A 17 -1.92 -9.65 -7.40
N PRO A 18 -1.38 -10.19 -8.51
CA PRO A 18 -1.11 -11.63 -8.62
C PRO A 18 0.07 -12.08 -7.74
N ALA A 19 0.83 -11.15 -7.15
CA ALA A 19 1.96 -11.47 -6.28
C ALA A 19 1.48 -11.94 -4.90
N VAL A 20 2.25 -12.87 -4.31
CA VAL A 20 2.03 -13.40 -2.96
C VAL A 20 3.17 -12.98 -2.03
N CYS A 21 2.85 -12.82 -0.76
CA CYS A 21 3.82 -12.51 0.30
C CYS A 21 4.59 -13.77 0.67
N GLU A 22 5.91 -13.71 0.61
CA GLU A 22 6.80 -14.84 0.92
C GLU A 22 6.77 -15.28 2.40
N ILE A 23 6.27 -14.42 3.30
CA ILE A 23 6.22 -14.69 4.74
C ILE A 23 4.98 -15.50 5.13
N CYS A 24 3.81 -15.11 4.61
CA CYS A 24 2.53 -15.68 5.03
C CYS A 24 1.71 -16.29 3.88
N ASN A 25 2.29 -16.40 2.68
CA ASN A 25 1.66 -16.93 1.46
C ASN A 25 0.29 -16.31 1.12
N ASN A 26 0.05 -15.06 1.52
CA ASN A 26 -1.18 -14.32 1.23
C ASN A 26 -0.96 -13.29 0.13
N PHE A 27 -2.03 -12.82 -0.51
CA PHE A 27 -1.96 -11.86 -1.60
C PHE A 27 -1.36 -10.51 -1.19
N ILE A 28 -0.55 -9.95 -2.09
CA ILE A 28 -0.07 -8.58 -2.00
C ILE A 28 -1.11 -7.65 -2.64
N TYR A 29 -1.41 -6.56 -1.96
CA TYR A 29 -2.29 -5.50 -2.42
C TYR A 29 -1.46 -4.29 -2.85
N LYS A 30 -1.80 -3.74 -4.00
CA LYS A 30 -1.32 -2.44 -4.46
C LYS A 30 -2.28 -1.39 -3.91
N ARG A 31 -1.77 -0.47 -3.10
CA ARG A 31 -2.52 0.69 -2.61
C ARG A 31 -1.96 1.96 -3.20
N ILE A 32 -2.84 2.86 -3.61
CA ILE A 32 -2.47 4.18 -4.08
C ILE A 32 -3.02 5.19 -3.08
N TYR A 33 -2.15 6.02 -2.55
CA TYR A 33 -2.48 7.11 -1.64
C TYR A 33 -2.26 8.46 -2.32
N TYR A 34 -3.01 9.47 -1.92
CA TYR A 34 -2.69 10.86 -2.20
C TYR A 34 -1.43 11.24 -1.42
N ASP A 35 -0.47 11.86 -2.10
CA ASP A 35 0.77 12.33 -1.50
C ASP A 35 1.07 13.71 -2.07
N GLU A 36 0.88 14.74 -1.26
CA GLU A 36 1.06 16.14 -1.68
C GLU A 36 2.51 16.46 -2.06
N ASN A 37 3.45 15.71 -1.51
CA ASN A 37 4.89 15.90 -1.75
C ASN A 37 5.38 15.16 -3.01
N SER A 38 4.53 14.35 -3.64
CA SER A 38 4.85 13.65 -4.89
C SER A 38 4.43 14.49 -6.09
N GLU A 39 5.27 14.58 -7.12
CA GLU A 39 4.97 15.29 -8.38
C GLU A 39 3.64 14.82 -9.00
N LYS A 40 3.36 13.51 -8.91
CA LYS A 40 2.14 12.89 -9.43
C LYS A 40 0.94 12.98 -8.48
N LYS A 41 1.11 13.66 -7.34
CA LYS A 41 0.17 13.72 -6.21
C LYS A 41 -0.31 12.35 -5.72
N ARG A 42 0.49 11.33 -5.97
CA ARG A 42 0.15 9.91 -5.74
C ARG A 42 1.38 9.15 -5.30
N LYS A 43 1.18 8.22 -4.37
CA LYS A 43 2.18 7.26 -3.93
C LYS A 43 1.61 5.86 -3.97
N THR A 44 2.30 4.97 -4.68
CA THR A 44 1.93 3.56 -4.76
C THR A 44 2.73 2.79 -3.73
N VAL A 45 2.07 1.94 -2.96
CA VAL A 45 2.71 1.02 -2.01
C VAL A 45 2.16 -0.39 -2.23
N PHE A 46 3.02 -1.38 -2.00
CA PHE A 46 2.66 -2.79 -2.05
C PHE A 46 2.67 -3.34 -0.63
N VAL A 47 1.57 -3.95 -0.22
CA VAL A 47 1.39 -4.39 1.16
C VAL A 47 0.75 -5.76 1.23
N CYS A 48 1.23 -6.58 2.16
CA CYS A 48 0.48 -7.75 2.61
C CYS A 48 -0.37 -7.36 3.82
N LYS A 49 -1.68 -7.56 3.76
CA LYS A 49 -2.59 -7.19 4.87
C LYS A 49 -2.34 -8.00 6.14
N ASN A 50 -1.81 -9.22 6.01
CA ASN A 50 -1.53 -10.09 7.16
C ASN A 50 -0.17 -9.81 7.82
N CYS A 51 0.75 -9.15 7.12
CA CYS A 51 2.09 -8.81 7.65
C CYS A 51 2.27 -7.33 7.96
N LEU A 52 1.16 -6.57 7.94
CA LEU A 52 1.14 -5.14 8.20
C LEU A 52 1.06 -4.82 9.70
#